data_AF-A0A914G8B0-F1
#
_entry.id   AF-A0A914G8B0-F1
#
_cell.length_a   1.000
_cell.length_b   1.000
_cell.length_c   1.000
_cell.angle_alpha   90.00
_cell.angle_beta   90.00
_cell.angle_gamma   90.00
#
_symmetry.space_group_name_H-M   'P 1'
#
loop_
_entity.id
_entity.type
_entity.pdbx_description
1 polymer ?
#
loop_
_entity_poly.entity_id
_entity_poly.type
_entity_poly.pdbx_seq_one_letter_code
_entity_poly.pdbx_strand_id
1 'polypeptide(L)'
;KRHLFPNWVKPADTEPPPILVYKWAQGINNLQNVWETAEGECNVLLEAKFEKLCEKIDLTFLSRLLRLIVDHNIADYMTAKNNVTINYKDMNHTNTYGLIRGLQFSSFIVQYYGLIMDLLILGMRRANEIAGPPECPNDFVSFQDTETENCHPVRLYCRYVDKIWLFMRFDADETRDLIQRYLAEHPDPNNENVVGYNNKKCWPRDSRMRLMKHDVNLGRASFWDIKNRLPRSLTTVEWESSFVSVYSKDNPNLLFDMCGFE
;
A
#
# COMPACT_ATOMS: atom_id res chain seq x y z
N LYS A 1 -18.64 14.67 5.00
CA LYS A 1 -20.10 14.74 4.72
C LYS A 1 -20.64 13.49 4.02
N ARG A 2 -20.03 13.00 2.93
CA ARG A 2 -20.48 11.78 2.22
C ARG A 2 -19.58 10.55 2.41
N HIS A 3 -18.58 10.63 3.31
CA HIS A 3 -17.66 9.54 3.65
C HIS A 3 -17.05 8.82 2.42
N LEU A 4 -16.65 9.57 1.39
CA LEU A 4 -16.11 9.02 0.13
C LEU A 4 -14.77 8.32 0.34
N PHE A 5 -13.90 8.90 1.16
CA PHE A 5 -12.58 8.36 1.46
C PHE A 5 -12.65 7.52 2.74
N PRO A 6 -12.27 6.23 2.68
CA PRO A 6 -12.19 5.36 3.86
C PRO A 6 -11.09 5.78 4.84
N ASN A 7 -11.11 5.17 6.02
CA ASN A 7 -10.23 5.45 7.16
C ASN A 7 -8.72 5.26 6.88
N TRP A 8 -8.33 4.44 5.89
CA TRP A 8 -6.94 4.17 5.52
C TRP A 8 -6.32 5.21 4.58
N VAL A 9 -7.12 6.10 3.98
CA VAL A 9 -6.63 7.13 3.06
C VAL A 9 -6.08 8.31 3.86
N LYS A 10 -4.77 8.52 3.79
CA LYS A 10 -4.02 9.59 4.46
C LYS A 10 -3.28 10.45 3.40
N PRO A 11 -2.90 11.70 3.71
CA PRO A 11 -3.18 12.46 4.93
C PRO A 11 -4.66 12.77 5.12
N ALA A 12 -5.11 12.75 6.37
CA ALA A 12 -6.45 13.16 6.78
C ALA A 12 -6.34 14.44 7.62
N ASP A 13 -7.38 15.29 7.57
CA ASP A 13 -7.39 16.58 8.29
C ASP A 13 -7.33 16.44 9.81
N THR A 14 -7.67 15.26 10.33
CA THR A 14 -7.78 14.99 11.78
C THR A 14 -6.45 14.73 12.45
N GLU A 15 -5.42 14.31 11.71
CA GLU A 15 -4.21 13.73 12.29
C GLU A 15 -2.94 14.28 11.63
N PRO A 16 -2.03 14.91 12.40
CA PRO A 16 -0.72 15.26 11.89
C PRO A 16 0.13 13.99 11.67
N PRO A 17 1.13 14.02 10.76
CA PRO A 17 1.92 12.84 10.42
C PRO A 17 2.56 12.10 11.61
N PRO A 18 3.11 12.76 12.65
CA PRO A 18 3.66 12.04 13.80
C PRO A 18 2.63 11.24 14.59
N ILE A 19 1.39 11.76 14.71
CA ILE A 19 0.30 11.04 15.39
C ILE A 19 -0.15 9.85 14.55
N LEU A 20 -0.12 9.97 13.22
CA LEU A 20 -0.40 8.84 12.32
C LEU A 20 0.59 7.69 12.55
N VAL A 21 1.90 8.00 12.62
CA VAL A 21 2.95 7.01 12.92
C VAL A 21 2.73 6.35 14.27
N TYR A 22 2.40 7.15 15.29
CA TYR A 22 2.10 6.64 16.63
C TYR A 22 0.88 5.70 16.62
N LYS A 23 -0.22 6.09 15.97
CA LYS A 23 -1.42 5.25 15.84
C LYS A 23 -1.14 3.97 15.04
N TRP A 24 -0.29 4.04 14.02
CA TRP A 24 0.13 2.86 13.27
C TRP A 24 0.89 1.87 14.14
N ALA A 25 1.89 2.34 14.90
CA ALA A 25 2.68 1.50 15.80
C ALA A 25 1.82 0.91 16.94
N GLN A 26 0.99 1.74 17.58
CA GLN A 26 0.04 1.28 18.61
C GLN A 26 -0.96 0.28 18.02
N GLY A 27 -1.40 0.53 16.80
CA GLY A 27 -2.31 -0.31 16.07
C GLY A 27 -1.76 -1.70 15.79
N ILE A 28 -0.52 -1.79 15.30
CA ILE A 28 0.18 -3.06 15.13
C ILE A 28 0.26 -3.81 16.47
N ASN A 29 0.61 -3.12 17.56
CA ASN A 29 0.75 -3.74 18.87
C ASN A 29 -0.56 -4.25 19.48
N ASN A 30 -1.69 -3.65 19.11
CA ASN A 30 -3.01 -4.01 19.64
C ASN A 30 -3.68 -5.16 18.87
N LEU A 31 -3.09 -5.63 17.77
CA LEU A 31 -3.59 -6.79 17.03
C LEU A 31 -3.50 -8.06 17.89
N GLN A 32 -4.46 -8.97 17.69
CA GLN A 32 -4.55 -10.19 18.50
C GLN A 32 -3.35 -11.12 18.25
N ASN A 33 -2.66 -11.53 19.32
CA ASN A 33 -1.52 -12.47 19.31
C ASN A 33 -0.42 -12.12 18.29
N VAL A 34 -0.26 -10.85 17.94
CA VAL A 34 0.60 -10.41 16.84
C VAL A 34 2.08 -10.74 17.05
N TRP A 35 2.55 -10.81 18.29
CA TRP A 35 3.95 -11.09 18.61
C TRP A 35 4.25 -12.55 18.89
N GLU A 36 3.22 -13.40 18.98
CA GLU A 36 3.39 -14.83 19.18
C GLU A 36 3.91 -15.45 17.88
N THR A 37 4.90 -16.34 17.98
CA THR A 37 5.47 -17.06 16.82
C THR A 37 5.69 -18.53 17.17
N ALA A 38 4.94 -19.04 18.16
CA ALA A 38 5.13 -20.38 18.70
C ALA A 38 4.72 -21.47 17.70
N GLU A 39 3.71 -21.17 16.87
CA GLU A 39 3.18 -22.10 15.86
C GLU A 39 3.77 -21.85 14.46
N GLY A 40 4.80 -21.00 14.39
CA GLY A 40 5.48 -20.66 13.13
C GLY A 40 4.83 -19.52 12.37
N GLU A 41 4.05 -18.68 13.04
CA GLU A 41 3.45 -17.50 12.42
C GLU A 41 4.50 -16.44 12.08
N CYS A 42 4.22 -15.68 11.02
CA CYS A 42 5.10 -14.63 10.53
C CYS A 42 4.31 -13.34 10.31
N ASN A 43 4.89 -12.20 10.70
CA ASN A 43 4.37 -10.90 10.31
C ASN A 43 5.21 -10.36 9.17
N VAL A 44 4.56 -9.80 8.16
CA VAL A 44 5.21 -9.14 7.04
C VAL A 44 4.67 -7.73 6.96
N LEU A 45 5.58 -6.76 7.07
CA LEU A 45 5.27 -5.39 6.75
C LEU A 45 5.86 -5.04 5.39
N LEU A 46 5.01 -4.60 4.47
CA LEU A 46 5.38 -4.16 3.14
C LEU A 46 5.20 -2.65 3.01
N GLU A 47 6.28 -1.98 2.64
CA GLU A 47 6.31 -0.57 2.30
C GLU A 47 6.59 -0.44 0.82
N ALA A 48 5.70 0.25 0.11
CA ALA A 48 5.80 0.38 -1.32
C ALA A 48 5.34 1.76 -1.76
N LYS A 49 5.72 2.12 -2.99
CA LYS A 49 5.29 3.34 -3.64
C LYS A 49 4.63 3.01 -4.97
N PHE A 50 3.53 3.70 -5.26
CA PHE A 50 2.93 3.69 -6.58
C PHE A 50 3.77 4.50 -7.55
N GLU A 51 4.57 3.79 -8.35
CA GLU A 51 5.42 4.45 -9.33
C GLU A 51 4.59 5.06 -10.46
N LYS A 52 4.93 6.31 -10.78
CA LYS A 52 4.33 7.09 -11.88
C LYS A 52 2.80 7.20 -11.81
N LEU A 53 2.21 7.15 -10.61
CA LEU A 53 0.74 7.20 -10.45
C LEU A 53 0.11 8.38 -11.18
N CYS A 54 0.58 9.61 -10.91
CA CYS A 54 0.03 10.82 -11.54
C CYS A 54 0.32 10.89 -13.05
N GLU A 55 1.45 10.33 -13.48
CA GLU A 55 1.89 10.39 -14.88
C GLU A 55 1.13 9.41 -15.76
N LYS A 56 0.60 8.33 -15.19
CA LYS A 56 -0.13 7.27 -15.88
C LYS A 56 -1.64 7.42 -15.90
N ILE A 57 -2.17 8.55 -15.43
CA ILE A 57 -3.62 8.79 -15.43
C ILE A 57 -4.10 9.08 -16.85
N ASP A 58 -4.86 8.15 -17.42
CA ASP A 58 -5.60 8.36 -18.66
C ASP A 58 -6.82 9.25 -18.39
N LEU A 59 -6.89 10.39 -19.09
CA LEU A 59 -7.95 11.38 -18.94
C LEU A 59 -9.33 10.83 -19.38
N THR A 60 -9.37 9.93 -20.36
CA THR A 60 -10.63 9.32 -20.81
C THR A 60 -11.22 8.41 -19.74
N PHE A 61 -10.36 7.62 -19.10
CA PHE A 61 -10.74 6.76 -17.98
C PHE A 61 -11.10 7.60 -16.75
N LEU A 62 -10.32 8.63 -16.44
CA LEU A 62 -10.59 9.56 -15.35
C LEU A 62 -11.96 10.23 -15.48
N SER A 63 -12.36 10.66 -16.68
CA SER A 63 -13.68 11.26 -16.90
C SER A 63 -14.81 10.31 -16.50
N ARG A 64 -14.71 9.03 -16.89
CA ARG A 64 -15.71 8.01 -16.54
C ARG A 64 -15.78 7.79 -15.03
N LEU A 65 -14.64 7.74 -14.36
CA LEU A 65 -14.57 7.56 -12.91
C LEU A 65 -15.15 8.77 -12.17
N LEU A 66 -14.79 9.99 -12.56
CA LEU A 66 -15.31 11.21 -11.93
C LEU A 66 -16.83 11.33 -12.08
N ARG A 67 -17.39 10.92 -13.22
CA ARG A 67 -18.86 10.90 -13.43
C ARG A 67 -19.62 9.97 -12.46
N LEU A 68 -18.94 9.02 -11.79
CA LEU A 68 -19.57 8.18 -10.76
C LEU A 68 -19.78 8.93 -9.45
N ILE A 69 -18.99 9.98 -9.18
CA ILE A 69 -18.93 10.63 -7.86
C ILE A 69 -19.37 12.10 -7.88
N VAL A 70 -19.18 12.81 -9.00
CA VAL A 70 -19.54 14.22 -9.17
C VAL A 70 -20.47 14.39 -10.37
N ASP A 71 -21.12 15.55 -10.44
CA ASP A 71 -21.94 15.88 -11.61
C ASP A 71 -21.12 15.85 -12.90
N HIS A 72 -21.77 15.46 -13.99
CA HIS A 72 -21.15 15.34 -15.31
C HIS A 72 -20.42 16.62 -15.76
N ASN A 73 -20.98 17.81 -15.51
CA ASN A 73 -20.33 19.06 -15.90
C ASN A 73 -19.03 19.30 -15.13
N ILE A 74 -19.00 18.93 -13.85
CA ILE A 74 -17.81 19.06 -13.00
C ILE A 74 -16.75 18.03 -13.45
N ALA A 75 -17.16 16.80 -13.74
CA ALA A 75 -16.26 15.77 -14.24
C ALA A 75 -15.60 16.17 -15.57
N ASP A 76 -16.39 16.75 -16.49
CA ASP A 76 -15.88 17.23 -17.78
C ASP A 76 -14.95 18.42 -17.61
N TYR A 77 -15.28 19.36 -16.71
CA TYR A 77 -14.40 20.47 -16.37
C TYR A 77 -13.06 19.98 -15.81
N MET A 78 -13.07 19.09 -14.84
CA MET A 78 -11.86 18.54 -14.21
C MET A 78 -10.99 17.78 -15.21
N THR A 79 -11.61 17.05 -16.15
CA THR A 79 -10.89 16.32 -17.20
C THR A 79 -10.29 17.27 -18.23
N ALA A 80 -11.10 18.19 -18.78
CA ALA A 80 -10.67 19.14 -19.79
C ALA A 80 -9.56 20.08 -19.28
N LYS A 81 -9.59 20.43 -17.98
CA LYS A 81 -8.59 21.31 -17.37
C LYS A 81 -7.20 20.67 -17.26
N ASN A 82 -7.09 19.34 -17.35
CA ASN A 82 -5.81 18.65 -17.45
C ASN A 82 -5.25 18.63 -18.89
N ASN A 83 -6.12 18.79 -19.89
CA ASN A 83 -5.73 18.83 -21.30
C ASN A 83 -5.40 20.27 -21.74
N VAL A 84 -4.25 20.76 -21.28
CA VAL A 84 -3.76 22.12 -21.58
C VAL A 84 -2.36 22.07 -22.19
N THR A 85 -2.00 23.14 -22.91
CA THR A 85 -0.64 23.32 -23.41
C THR A 85 0.27 23.82 -22.29
N ILE A 86 1.31 23.04 -21.97
CA ILE A 86 2.34 23.37 -21.02
C ILE A 86 3.47 24.05 -21.78
N ASN A 87 3.81 25.26 -21.35
CA ASN A 87 4.87 26.06 -21.97
C ASN A 87 6.04 26.19 -20.99
N TYR A 88 7.25 25.94 -21.49
CA TYR A 88 8.49 26.20 -20.77
C TYR A 88 9.53 26.76 -21.72
N LYS A 89 9.90 28.03 -21.53
CA LYS A 89 10.73 28.80 -22.47
C LYS A 89 10.10 28.76 -23.88
N ASP A 90 10.81 28.24 -24.87
CA ASP A 90 10.35 28.13 -26.25
C ASP A 90 9.64 26.80 -26.56
N MET A 91 9.56 25.88 -25.58
CA MET A 91 8.94 24.58 -25.75
C MET A 91 7.47 24.62 -25.35
N ASN A 92 6.60 24.16 -26.25
CA ASN A 92 5.18 24.01 -26.02
C ASN A 92 4.77 22.54 -26.25
N HIS A 93 4.05 21.94 -25.30
CA HIS A 93 3.54 20.58 -25.42
C HIS A 93 2.13 20.49 -24.85
N THR A 94 1.20 19.87 -25.58
CA THR A 94 -0.16 19.64 -25.09
C THR A 94 -0.21 18.40 -24.21
N ASN A 95 -0.64 18.55 -22.97
CA ASN A 95 -0.75 17.44 -22.02
C ASN A 95 -1.98 16.57 -22.32
N THR A 96 -1.79 15.54 -23.14
CA THR A 96 -2.86 14.58 -23.49
C THR A 96 -2.96 13.40 -22.50
N TYR A 97 -1.92 13.16 -21.71
CA TYR A 97 -1.81 12.02 -20.80
C TYR A 97 -1.12 12.41 -19.50
N GLY A 98 -1.65 11.96 -18.36
CA GLY A 98 -1.15 12.31 -17.03
C GLY A 98 -1.84 13.53 -16.41
N LEU A 99 -1.73 13.62 -15.10
CA LEU A 99 -2.37 14.62 -14.26
C LEU A 99 -1.44 15.81 -14.00
N ILE A 100 -1.98 17.02 -14.11
CA ILE A 100 -1.27 18.25 -13.73
C ILE A 100 -1.39 18.44 -12.22
N ARG A 101 -0.29 18.18 -11.50
CA ARG A 101 -0.24 18.28 -10.02
C ARG A 101 -0.48 19.69 -9.48
N GLY A 102 -0.24 20.73 -10.28
CA GLY A 102 -0.39 22.14 -9.88
C GLY A 102 -1.83 22.66 -9.84
N LEU A 103 -2.82 21.87 -10.26
CA LEU A 103 -4.24 22.26 -10.18
C LEU A 103 -4.75 22.18 -8.73
N GLN A 104 -5.62 23.09 -8.33
CA GLN A 104 -6.13 23.15 -6.94
C GLN A 104 -6.90 21.88 -6.52
N PHE A 105 -7.56 21.22 -7.47
CA PHE A 105 -8.29 19.98 -7.26
C PHE A 105 -7.47 18.72 -7.57
N SER A 106 -6.16 18.84 -7.85
CA SER A 106 -5.30 17.70 -8.16
C SER A 106 -5.24 16.71 -7.00
N SER A 107 -5.20 17.22 -5.76
CA SER A 107 -5.20 16.42 -4.53
C SER A 107 -6.39 15.47 -4.47
N PHE A 108 -7.58 15.96 -4.81
CA PHE A 108 -8.79 15.14 -4.85
C PHE A 108 -8.70 14.03 -5.89
N ILE A 109 -8.22 14.34 -7.11
CA ILE A 109 -8.07 13.34 -8.17
C ILE A 109 -7.04 12.28 -7.77
N VAL A 110 -5.89 12.67 -7.22
CA VAL A 110 -4.86 11.73 -6.78
C VAL A 110 -5.40 10.80 -5.70
N GLN A 111 -6.11 11.33 -4.70
CA GLN A 111 -6.66 10.51 -3.62
C GLN A 111 -7.76 9.57 -4.10
N TYR A 112 -8.62 10.03 -5.00
CA TYR A 112 -9.70 9.21 -5.57
C TYR A 112 -9.17 8.13 -6.51
N TYR A 113 -8.19 8.46 -7.34
CA TYR A 113 -7.53 7.48 -8.19
C TYR A 113 -6.75 6.46 -7.35
N GLY A 114 -6.07 6.93 -6.29
CA GLY A 114 -5.43 6.08 -5.29
C GLY A 114 -6.40 5.11 -4.63
N LEU A 115 -7.62 5.54 -4.28
CA LEU A 115 -8.65 4.66 -3.71
C LEU A 115 -8.99 3.48 -4.63
N ILE A 116 -9.01 3.68 -5.94
CA ILE A 116 -9.25 2.60 -6.90
C ILE A 116 -8.09 1.59 -6.86
N MET A 117 -6.85 2.08 -6.74
CA MET A 117 -5.68 1.22 -6.58
C MET A 117 -5.74 0.45 -5.25
N ASP A 118 -6.18 1.09 -4.17
CA ASP A 118 -6.35 0.45 -2.86
C ASP A 118 -7.35 -0.72 -2.94
N LEU A 119 -8.46 -0.52 -3.66
CA LEU A 119 -9.47 -1.57 -3.89
C LEU A 119 -8.93 -2.74 -4.73
N LEU A 120 -8.02 -2.48 -5.67
CA LEU A 120 -7.34 -3.55 -6.42
C LEU A 120 -6.37 -4.35 -5.54
N ILE A 121 -5.69 -3.70 -4.61
CA ILE A 121 -4.76 -4.37 -3.68
C ILE A 121 -5.53 -5.17 -2.63
N LEU A 122 -6.48 -4.55 -1.94
CA LEU A 122 -7.19 -5.19 -0.83
C LEU A 122 -8.26 -6.18 -1.33
N GLY A 123 -8.87 -5.90 -2.47
CA GLY A 123 -10.10 -6.57 -2.89
C GLY A 123 -11.33 -6.03 -2.15
N MET A 124 -12.50 -6.16 -2.77
CA MET A 124 -13.74 -5.56 -2.27
C MET A 124 -14.13 -6.06 -0.87
N ARG A 125 -13.96 -7.37 -0.61
CA ARG A 125 -14.32 -7.97 0.68
C ARG A 125 -13.47 -7.40 1.81
N ARG A 126 -12.14 -7.45 1.68
CA ARG A 126 -11.25 -6.97 2.74
C ARG A 126 -11.33 -5.45 2.91
N ALA A 127 -11.48 -4.70 1.83
CA ALA A 127 -11.68 -3.26 1.89
C ALA A 127 -12.95 -2.89 2.70
N ASN A 128 -14.06 -3.62 2.51
CA ASN A 128 -15.28 -3.41 3.29
C ASN A 128 -15.10 -3.76 4.77
N GLU A 129 -14.39 -4.85 5.09
CA GLU A 129 -14.10 -5.23 6.48
C GLU A 129 -13.26 -4.18 7.22
N ILE A 130 -12.26 -3.57 6.54
CA ILE A 130 -11.44 -2.50 7.12
C ILE A 130 -12.23 -1.19 7.25
N ALA A 131 -13.05 -0.84 6.26
CA ALA A 131 -13.84 0.38 6.29
C ALA A 131 -14.99 0.32 7.32
N GLY A 132 -15.50 -0.89 7.59
CA GLY A 132 -16.71 -1.09 8.38
C GLY A 132 -17.99 -0.81 7.58
N PRO A 133 -19.16 -1.10 8.17
CA PRO A 133 -20.45 -0.85 7.55
C PRO A 133 -20.69 0.67 7.34
N PRO A 134 -21.37 1.08 6.26
CA PRO A 134 -21.60 2.50 5.96
C PRO A 134 -22.33 3.27 7.05
N GLU A 135 -23.18 2.59 7.84
CA GLU A 135 -23.95 3.17 8.93
C GLU A 135 -23.08 3.48 10.16
N CYS A 136 -22.03 2.67 10.38
CA CYS A 136 -21.11 2.80 11.51
C CYS A 136 -19.68 2.44 11.03
N PRO A 137 -19.02 3.37 10.31
CA PRO A 137 -17.69 3.11 9.76
C PRO A 137 -16.66 2.95 10.87
N ASN A 138 -15.66 2.09 10.63
CA ASN A 138 -14.59 1.85 11.58
C ASN A 138 -13.61 3.03 11.61
N ASP A 139 -12.99 3.24 12.77
CA ASP A 139 -11.86 4.15 12.91
C ASP A 139 -10.59 3.56 12.28
N PHE A 140 -9.56 4.40 12.13
CA PHE A 140 -8.27 3.94 11.60
C PHE A 140 -7.63 2.90 12.52
N VAL A 141 -7.27 1.75 11.95
CA VAL A 141 -6.66 0.60 12.67
C VAL A 141 -7.59 -0.01 13.73
N SER A 142 -8.90 -0.01 13.48
CA SER A 142 -9.85 -0.78 14.26
C SER A 142 -10.74 -1.65 13.38
N PHE A 143 -11.14 -2.78 13.94
CA PHE A 143 -12.12 -3.70 13.37
C PHE A 143 -13.32 -3.78 14.30
N GLN A 144 -14.45 -4.29 13.79
CA GLN A 144 -15.63 -4.52 14.61
C GLN A 144 -15.41 -5.68 15.58
N ASP A 145 -14.87 -6.78 15.06
CA ASP A 145 -14.67 -8.03 15.81
C ASP A 145 -13.30 -8.64 15.53
N THR A 146 -12.75 -9.36 16.51
CA THR A 146 -11.49 -10.10 16.37
C THR A 146 -11.57 -11.20 15.30
N GLU A 147 -12.75 -11.75 15.05
CA GLU A 147 -12.95 -12.71 13.95
C GLU A 147 -12.73 -12.05 12.58
N THR A 148 -13.25 -10.84 12.39
CA THR A 148 -13.05 -10.07 11.15
C THR A 148 -11.59 -9.68 10.96
N GLU A 149 -10.88 -9.38 12.06
CA GLU A 149 -9.45 -9.14 12.03
C GLU A 149 -8.70 -10.39 11.52
N ASN A 150 -9.05 -11.57 12.05
CA ASN A 150 -8.39 -12.86 11.79
C ASN A 150 -8.76 -13.54 10.47
N CYS A 151 -9.86 -13.16 9.83
CA CYS A 151 -10.36 -13.84 8.63
C CYS A 151 -9.44 -13.72 7.39
N HIS A 152 -8.50 -12.78 7.37
CA HIS A 152 -7.66 -12.51 6.20
C HIS A 152 -6.22 -12.14 6.60
N PRO A 153 -5.19 -12.53 5.82
CA PRO A 153 -3.80 -12.26 6.18
C PRO A 153 -3.46 -10.79 6.32
N VAL A 154 -3.97 -9.93 5.42
CA VAL A 154 -3.78 -8.48 5.49
C VAL A 154 -4.55 -7.91 6.68
N ARG A 155 -3.86 -7.52 7.77
CA ARG A 155 -4.50 -6.96 8.97
C ARG A 155 -4.62 -5.46 8.91
N LEU A 156 -3.57 -4.74 8.52
CA LEU A 156 -3.60 -3.28 8.46
C LEU A 156 -3.21 -2.76 7.09
N TYR A 157 -3.84 -1.66 6.71
CA TYR A 157 -3.55 -0.96 5.48
C TYR A 157 -3.54 0.55 5.73
N CYS A 158 -2.53 1.22 5.21
CA CYS A 158 -2.45 2.68 5.22
C CYS A 158 -1.89 3.15 3.88
N ARG A 159 -2.47 4.20 3.33
CA ARG A 159 -1.91 4.90 2.17
C ARG A 159 -1.69 6.36 2.50
N TYR A 160 -0.48 6.85 2.30
CA TYR A 160 -0.13 8.27 2.41
C TYR A 160 0.21 8.79 1.02
N VAL A 161 -0.76 9.43 0.38
CA VAL A 161 -0.68 9.91 -1.01
C VAL A 161 -0.38 8.75 -1.98
N ASP A 162 0.89 8.53 -2.33
CA ASP A 162 1.40 7.51 -3.25
C ASP A 162 2.19 6.39 -2.56
N LYS A 163 2.48 6.52 -1.27
CA LYS A 163 3.13 5.47 -0.46
C LYS A 163 2.08 4.60 0.24
N ILE A 164 2.32 3.30 0.27
CA ILE A 164 1.46 2.31 0.92
C ILE A 164 2.23 1.52 1.97
N TRP A 165 1.52 1.20 3.05
CA TRP A 165 1.97 0.28 4.10
C TRP A 165 0.93 -0.83 4.26
N LEU A 166 1.36 -2.06 4.07
CA LEU A 166 0.58 -3.26 4.35
C LEU A 166 1.20 -3.98 5.54
N PHE A 167 0.38 -4.32 6.53
CA PHE A 167 0.75 -5.28 7.56
C PHE A 167 -0.02 -6.58 7.34
N MET A 168 0.70 -7.68 7.19
CA MET A 168 0.17 -9.02 6.95
C MET A 168 0.62 -9.94 8.07
N ARG A 169 -0.31 -10.78 8.54
CA ARG A 169 -0.07 -11.88 9.48
C ARG A 169 -0.36 -13.17 8.74
N PHE A 170 0.61 -14.07 8.70
CA PHE A 170 0.48 -15.37 8.04
C PHE A 170 0.65 -16.50 9.04
N ASP A 171 -0.13 -17.55 8.84
CA ASP A 171 0.09 -18.83 9.50
C ASP A 171 1.21 -19.61 8.79
N ALA A 172 1.72 -20.67 9.44
CA ALA A 172 2.79 -21.49 8.88
C ALA A 172 2.40 -22.13 7.53
N ASP A 173 1.13 -22.53 7.38
CA ASP A 173 0.62 -23.14 6.15
C ASP A 173 0.48 -22.12 5.02
N GLU A 174 -0.08 -20.94 5.31
CA GLU A 174 -0.21 -19.85 4.33
C GLU A 174 1.16 -19.35 3.85
N THR A 175 2.10 -19.22 4.79
CA THR A 175 3.48 -18.84 4.52
C THR A 175 4.13 -19.83 3.54
N ARG A 176 3.98 -21.13 3.80
CA ARG A 176 4.54 -22.19 2.95
C ARG A 176 3.92 -22.18 1.56
N ASP A 177 2.59 -22.07 1.46
CA ASP A 177 1.89 -22.03 0.17
C ASP A 177 2.30 -20.81 -0.66
N LEU A 178 2.37 -19.63 -0.05
CA LEU A 178 2.76 -18.40 -0.74
C LEU A 178 4.20 -18.46 -1.27
N ILE A 179 5.14 -18.96 -0.45
CA ILE A 179 6.53 -19.17 -0.87
C ILE A 179 6.61 -20.20 -2.01
N GLN A 180 5.84 -21.29 -1.93
CA GLN A 180 5.85 -22.34 -2.95
C GLN A 180 5.34 -21.80 -4.29
N ARG A 181 4.25 -21.03 -4.30
CA ARG A 181 3.74 -20.37 -5.51
C ARG A 181 4.76 -19.41 -6.11
N TYR A 182 5.41 -18.59 -5.28
CA TYR A 182 6.45 -17.67 -5.73
C TYR A 182 7.65 -18.40 -6.36
N LEU A 183 8.19 -19.42 -5.68
CA LEU A 183 9.34 -20.18 -6.17
C LEU A 183 9.03 -21.07 -7.39
N ALA A 184 7.77 -21.42 -7.60
CA ALA A 184 7.35 -22.12 -8.81
C ALA A 184 7.45 -21.23 -10.05
N GLU A 185 7.12 -19.94 -9.93
CA GLU A 185 7.27 -18.98 -11.03
C GLU A 185 8.69 -18.41 -11.14
N HIS A 186 9.35 -18.20 -10.01
CA HIS A 186 10.68 -17.60 -9.92
C HIS A 186 11.62 -18.54 -9.16
N PRO A 187 12.09 -19.63 -9.81
CA PRO A 187 12.95 -20.62 -9.17
C PRO A 187 14.31 -20.01 -8.81
N ASP A 188 14.75 -20.19 -7.57
CA ASP A 188 16.04 -19.75 -7.06
C ASP A 188 16.89 -20.96 -6.59
N PRO A 189 17.60 -21.64 -7.52
CA PRO A 189 18.45 -22.78 -7.17
C PRO A 189 19.74 -22.37 -6.44
N ASN A 190 20.19 -21.12 -6.62
CA ASN A 190 21.47 -20.62 -6.12
C ASN A 190 21.37 -19.89 -4.77
N ASN A 191 20.16 -19.72 -4.21
CA ASN A 191 19.90 -18.89 -3.03
C ASN A 191 20.28 -17.41 -3.23
N GLU A 192 20.13 -16.90 -4.45
CA GLU A 192 20.43 -15.52 -4.81
C GLU A 192 19.37 -14.53 -4.33
N ASN A 193 18.21 -15.00 -3.84
CA ASN A 193 17.15 -14.13 -3.31
C ASN A 193 17.62 -13.23 -2.15
N VAL A 194 18.67 -13.62 -1.42
CA VAL A 194 19.29 -12.80 -0.37
C VAL A 194 20.01 -11.59 -0.96
N VAL A 195 20.54 -11.73 -2.18
CA VAL A 195 21.23 -10.67 -2.90
C VAL A 195 20.20 -9.65 -3.39
N GLY A 196 20.43 -8.37 -3.10
CA GLY A 196 19.51 -7.29 -3.47
C GLY A 196 18.25 -7.22 -2.60
N TYR A 197 18.22 -7.88 -1.43
CA TYR A 197 17.18 -7.64 -0.44
C TYR A 197 17.47 -6.32 0.30
N ASN A 198 16.56 -5.36 0.18
CA ASN A 198 16.71 -4.04 0.80
C ASN A 198 16.68 -4.17 2.33
N ASN A 199 17.61 -3.52 3.02
CA ASN A 199 17.67 -3.51 4.49
C ASN A 199 18.07 -2.13 5.00
N LYS A 200 17.54 -1.77 6.17
CA LYS A 200 17.70 -0.44 6.77
C LYS A 200 19.07 -0.32 7.43
N LYS A 201 19.94 0.51 6.83
CA LYS A 201 21.35 0.65 7.25
C LYS A 201 21.56 1.67 8.39
N CYS A 202 20.53 2.40 8.77
CA CYS A 202 20.54 3.32 9.91
C CYS A 202 20.69 2.58 11.26
N TRP A 203 20.07 1.41 11.40
CA TRP A 203 20.08 0.61 12.62
C TRP A 203 21.39 -0.17 12.79
N PRO A 204 21.80 -0.53 14.03
CA PRO A 204 22.92 -1.46 14.27
C PRO A 204 22.69 -2.82 13.63
N ARG A 205 23.75 -3.57 13.32
CA ARG A 205 23.64 -4.88 12.64
C ARG A 205 22.74 -5.87 13.38
N ASP A 206 22.74 -5.83 14.71
CA ASP A 206 21.95 -6.75 15.54
C ASP A 206 20.46 -6.40 15.59
N SER A 207 20.12 -5.14 15.29
CA SER A 207 18.75 -4.63 15.29
C SER A 207 18.10 -4.64 13.89
N ARG A 208 18.88 -4.93 12.84
CA ARG A 208 18.38 -5.08 11.48
C ARG A 208 17.64 -6.40 11.30
N MET A 209 16.81 -6.47 10.26
CA MET A 209 16.26 -7.74 9.79
C MET A 209 17.40 -8.69 9.39
N ARG A 210 17.39 -9.89 9.96
CA ARG A 210 18.29 -11.00 9.61
C ARG A 210 17.81 -11.64 8.32
N LEU A 211 18.74 -11.89 7.41
CA LEU A 211 18.44 -12.39 6.08
C LEU A 211 18.42 -13.93 6.06
N MET A 212 17.42 -14.51 6.72
CA MET A 212 17.17 -15.96 6.67
C MET A 212 16.46 -16.33 5.37
N LYS A 213 16.81 -17.47 4.76
CA LYS A 213 16.24 -17.90 3.46
C LYS A 213 14.70 -17.93 3.48
N HIS A 214 14.11 -18.42 4.57
CA HIS A 214 12.67 -18.48 4.74
C HIS A 214 12.02 -17.09 4.69
N ASP A 215 12.49 -16.17 5.54
CA ASP A 215 11.96 -14.81 5.67
C ASP A 215 12.18 -13.96 4.41
N VAL A 216 13.34 -14.12 3.77
CA VAL A 216 13.67 -13.44 2.50
C VAL A 216 12.72 -13.89 1.40
N ASN A 217 12.48 -15.21 1.29
CA ASN A 217 11.53 -15.75 0.32
C ASN A 217 10.11 -15.32 0.62
N LEU A 218 9.69 -15.29 1.89
CA LEU A 218 8.39 -14.78 2.29
C LEU A 218 8.21 -13.32 1.89
N GLY A 219 9.18 -12.45 2.20
CA GLY A 219 9.10 -11.04 1.86
C GLY A 219 9.03 -10.80 0.34
N ARG A 220 9.80 -11.55 -0.45
CA ARG A 220 9.72 -11.49 -1.92
C ARG A 220 8.39 -12.03 -2.45
N ALA A 221 7.88 -13.12 -1.88
CA ALA A 221 6.62 -13.72 -2.28
C ALA A 221 5.42 -12.80 -1.97
N SER A 222 5.40 -12.19 -0.78
CA SER A 222 4.38 -11.19 -0.43
C SER A 222 4.45 -9.97 -1.35
N PHE A 223 5.64 -9.48 -1.68
CA PHE A 223 5.80 -8.39 -2.63
C PHE A 223 5.33 -8.76 -4.05
N TRP A 224 5.69 -9.96 -4.52
CA TRP A 224 5.28 -10.48 -5.82
C TRP A 224 3.75 -10.59 -5.92
N ASP A 225 3.08 -11.10 -4.87
CA ASP A 225 1.63 -11.20 -4.82
C ASP A 225 0.96 -9.82 -4.94
N ILE A 226 1.41 -8.84 -4.15
CA ILE A 226 0.88 -7.46 -4.23
C ILE A 226 1.17 -6.82 -5.58
N LYS A 227 2.35 -7.04 -6.15
CA LYS A 227 2.72 -6.51 -7.46
C LYS A 227 1.84 -7.05 -8.58
N ASN A 228 1.43 -8.31 -8.50
CA ASN A 228 0.59 -8.95 -9.52
C ASN A 228 -0.87 -8.48 -9.49
N ARG A 229 -1.35 -7.96 -8.35
CA ARG A 229 -2.69 -7.37 -8.23
C ARG A 229 -2.82 -6.05 -9.01
N LEU A 230 -1.70 -5.44 -9.41
CA LEU A 230 -1.66 -4.13 -10.03
C LEU A 230 -1.38 -4.20 -11.54
N PRO A 231 -2.32 -3.76 -12.40
CA PRO A 231 -2.06 -3.62 -13.82
C PRO A 231 -0.97 -2.59 -14.09
N ARG A 232 0.07 -2.97 -14.83
CA ARG A 232 1.23 -2.12 -15.17
C ARG A 232 0.86 -0.83 -15.92
N SER A 233 -0.31 -0.80 -16.56
CA SER A 233 -0.87 0.37 -17.24
C SER A 233 -1.32 1.46 -16.29
N LEU A 234 -1.81 1.13 -15.10
CA LEU A 234 -2.25 2.09 -14.09
C LEU A 234 -1.07 2.57 -13.25
N THR A 235 -0.33 1.64 -12.66
CA THR A 235 0.87 1.93 -11.87
C THR A 235 1.74 0.69 -11.79
N THR A 236 2.90 0.81 -11.18
CA THR A 236 3.72 -0.34 -10.82
C THR A 236 4.33 -0.11 -9.45
N VAL A 237 4.73 -1.19 -8.80
CA VAL A 237 5.55 -1.15 -7.60
C VAL A 237 6.87 -1.80 -7.95
N GLU A 238 7.95 -1.07 -7.70
CA GLU A 238 9.32 -1.51 -7.96
C GLU A 238 9.96 -2.01 -6.66
N TRP A 239 10.74 -3.09 -6.77
CA TRP A 239 11.39 -3.68 -5.59
C TRP A 239 12.41 -2.71 -4.98
N GLU A 240 13.14 -2.01 -5.84
CA GLU A 240 14.21 -1.08 -5.46
C GLU A 240 13.72 0.08 -4.59
N SER A 241 12.50 0.58 -4.83
CA SER A 241 11.87 1.65 -4.05
C SER A 241 11.00 1.15 -2.89
N SER A 242 10.90 -0.17 -2.72
CA SER A 242 10.12 -0.82 -1.68
C SER A 242 11.00 -1.40 -0.57
N PHE A 243 10.39 -1.59 0.60
CA PHE A 243 11.01 -2.26 1.71
C PHE A 243 10.03 -3.29 2.29
N VAL A 244 10.54 -4.47 2.62
CA VAL A 244 9.75 -5.51 3.26
C VAL A 244 10.49 -5.95 4.52
N SER A 245 9.79 -5.92 5.65
CA SER A 245 10.29 -6.43 6.93
C SER A 245 9.50 -7.65 7.32
N VAL A 246 10.19 -8.70 7.74
CA VAL A 246 9.57 -9.92 8.27
C VAL A 246 9.94 -10.09 9.73
N TYR A 247 8.92 -10.23 10.58
CA TYR A 247 9.06 -10.66 11.96
C TYR A 247 8.68 -12.13 12.05
N SER A 248 9.57 -12.94 12.60
CA SER A 248 9.46 -14.39 12.67
C SER A 248 10.21 -14.88 13.91
N LYS A 249 10.19 -16.20 14.16
CA LYS A 249 10.98 -16.81 15.24
C LYS A 249 12.48 -16.46 15.22
N ASP A 250 13.03 -16.21 14.02
CA ASP A 250 14.45 -15.91 13.81
C ASP A 250 14.71 -14.39 13.81
N ASN A 251 13.66 -13.59 13.57
CA ASN A 251 13.70 -12.15 13.40
C ASN A 251 12.90 -11.42 14.48
N PRO A 252 13.56 -10.87 15.53
CA PRO A 252 12.87 -10.27 16.68
C PRO A 252 12.35 -8.86 16.44
N ASN A 253 12.73 -8.20 15.33
CA ASN A 253 12.40 -6.79 15.08
C ASN A 253 11.52 -6.66 13.84
N LEU A 254 10.50 -5.82 13.94
CA LEU A 254 9.69 -5.37 12.81
C LEU A 254 10.08 -3.92 12.49
N LEU A 255 10.58 -3.68 11.28
CA LEU A 255 11.12 -2.38 10.86
C LEU A 255 10.21 -1.71 9.84
N PHE A 256 10.12 -0.39 9.88
CA PHE A 256 9.32 0.41 8.94
C PHE A 256 9.81 1.86 8.86
N ASP A 257 9.50 2.59 7.79
CA ASP A 257 9.67 4.04 7.64
C ASP A 257 8.32 4.64 7.23
N MET A 258 7.78 5.50 8.09
CA MET A 258 6.54 6.21 7.84
C MET A 258 6.70 7.70 8.12
N CYS A 259 6.32 8.52 7.14
CA CYS A 259 6.33 9.98 7.25
C CYS A 259 7.68 10.60 7.67
N GLY A 260 8.80 9.95 7.36
CA GLY A 260 10.15 10.40 7.71
C GLY A 260 10.62 9.99 9.10
N PHE A 261 9.86 9.12 9.77
CA PHE A 261 10.26 8.46 11.00
C PHE A 261 10.59 7.00 10.69
N GLU A 262 11.70 6.54 11.24
CA GLU A 262 12.24 5.20 11.03
C GLU A 262 12.33 4.40 12.34
#